data_AF-A0A9D2TRP7-F1
#
_entry.id   AF-A0A9D2TRP7-F1
#
_cell.length_a   1.000
_cell.length_b   1.000
_cell.length_c   1.000
_cell.angle_alpha   90.00
_cell.angle_beta   90.00
_cell.angle_gamma   90.00
#
_symmetry.space_group_name_H-M   'P 1'
#
loop_
_entity.id
_entity.type
_entity.pdbx_description
1 polymer ?
#
loop_
_entity_poly.entity_id
_entity_poly.type
_entity_poly.pdbx_seq_one_letter_code
_entity_poly.pdbx_strand_id
1 'polypeptide(L)'
;MEDKVTGGYQKIEDKVTGGYQKIEDAVTGSYKKMEKTVVDGFLKMEDSIVSGFNRVSDKCVEKMFSREGETVEETKERLANAEKKRTGRMD
;
A
#
# COMPACT_ATOMS: atom_id res chain seq x y z
N MET A 1 -56.38 17.07 -21.40
CA MET A 1 -56.11 15.62 -21.20
C MET A 1 -54.66 15.31 -21.54
N GLU A 2 -54.15 15.89 -22.62
CA GLU A 2 -52.75 15.82 -23.08
C GLU A 2 -51.71 16.27 -22.04
N ASP A 3 -51.94 17.36 -21.29
CA ASP A 3 -50.99 17.82 -20.26
C ASP A 3 -50.78 16.80 -19.12
N LYS A 4 -51.85 16.09 -18.72
CA LYS A 4 -51.76 15.05 -17.68
C LYS A 4 -50.98 13.83 -18.16
N VAL A 5 -51.14 13.48 -19.44
CA VAL A 5 -50.42 12.37 -20.07
C VAL A 5 -48.93 12.71 -20.20
N THR A 6 -48.61 13.90 -20.71
CA THR A 6 -47.23 14.38 -20.87
C THR A 6 -46.51 14.52 -19.53
N GLY A 7 -47.16 15.10 -18.52
CA GLY A 7 -46.59 15.18 -17.16
C GLY A 7 -46.42 13.82 -16.48
N GLY A 8 -47.21 12.81 -16.87
CA GLY A 8 -47.03 11.43 -16.46
C GLY A 8 -45.75 10.82 -17.03
N TYR A 9 -45.51 11.01 -18.34
CA TYR A 9 -44.28 10.55 -19.00
C TYR A 9 -43.03 11.19 -18.42
N GLN A 10 -43.04 12.51 -18.21
CA GLN A 10 -41.89 13.21 -17.65
C GLN A 10 -41.52 12.70 -16.24
N LYS A 11 -42.51 12.41 -15.39
CA LYS A 11 -42.27 11.82 -14.06
C LYS A 11 -41.66 10.42 -14.14
N ILE A 12 -41.99 9.63 -15.16
CA ILE A 12 -41.40 8.31 -15.38
C ILE A 12 -39.95 8.48 -15.83
N GLU A 13 -39.70 9.38 -16.77
CA GLU A 13 -38.35 9.71 -17.26
C GLU A 13 -37.42 10.17 -16.13
N ASP A 14 -37.89 11.09 -15.28
CA ASP A 14 -37.12 11.59 -14.14
C ASP A 14 -36.77 10.46 -13.15
N LYS A 15 -37.73 9.57 -12.87
CA LYS A 15 -37.50 8.43 -11.97
C LYS A 15 -36.52 7.43 -12.56
N VAL A 16 -36.62 7.14 -13.85
CA VAL A 16 -35.73 6.22 -14.56
C VAL A 16 -34.31 6.79 -14.57
N THR A 17 -34.15 8.05 -14.99
CA THR A 17 -32.85 8.73 -15.03
C THR A 17 -32.22 8.85 -13.64
N GLY A 18 -32.99 9.25 -12.63
CA GLY A 18 -32.50 9.31 -11.26
C GLY A 18 -32.16 7.94 -10.67
N GLY A 19 -32.85 6.88 -11.12
CA GLY A 19 -32.50 5.50 -10.80
C GLY A 19 -31.15 5.10 -11.38
N TYR A 20 -30.90 5.40 -12.65
CA TYR A 20 -29.62 5.13 -13.31
C TYR A 20 -28.46 5.88 -12.65
N GLN A 21 -28.63 7.17 -12.36
CA GLN A 21 -27.60 7.97 -11.68
C GLN A 21 -27.21 7.38 -10.33
N LYS A 22 -28.18 6.95 -9.51
CA LYS A 22 -27.90 6.30 -8.22
C LYS A 22 -27.11 5.01 -8.37
N ILE A 23 -27.39 4.22 -9.40
CA ILE A 23 -26.67 2.98 -9.68
C ILE A 23 -25.23 3.33 -10.10
N GLU A 24 -25.05 4.30 -11.00
CA GLU A 24 -23.74 4.76 -11.47
C GLU A 24 -22.87 5.27 -10.30
N ASP A 25 -23.44 6.10 -9.43
CA ASP A 25 -22.75 6.61 -8.23
C ASP A 25 -22.38 5.48 -7.27
N ALA A 26 -23.29 4.54 -7.02
CA ALA A 26 -23.04 3.41 -6.15
C ALA A 26 -21.93 2.50 -6.70
N VAL A 27 -21.95 2.23 -8.00
CA VAL A 27 -20.94 1.39 -8.68
C VAL A 27 -19.58 2.08 -8.63
N THR A 28 -19.49 3.33 -9.06
CA THR A 28 -18.24 4.10 -9.08
C THR A 28 -17.67 4.27 -7.67
N GLY A 29 -18.53 4.58 -6.69
CA GLY A 29 -18.14 4.69 -5.28
C GLY A 29 -17.60 3.38 -4.71
N SER A 30 -18.24 2.25 -5.05
CA SER A 30 -17.81 0.92 -4.61
C SER A 30 -16.46 0.54 -5.20
N TYR A 31 -16.23 0.82 -6.49
CA TYR A 31 -14.92 0.59 -7.12
C TYR A 31 -13.81 1.41 -6.49
N LYS A 32 -14.02 2.72 -6.26
CA LYS A 32 -13.04 3.58 -5.57
C LYS A 32 -12.70 3.05 -4.17
N LYS A 33 -13.69 2.54 -3.43
CA LYS A 33 -13.48 1.98 -2.09
C LYS A 33 -12.70 0.67 -2.14
N MET A 34 -12.98 -0.20 -3.12
CA MET A 34 -12.23 -1.43 -3.34
C MET A 34 -10.77 -1.13 -3.69
N GLU A 35 -10.52 -0.23 -4.64
CA GLU A 35 -9.18 0.18 -5.03
C GLU A 35 -8.37 0.67 -3.83
N LYS A 36 -8.92 1.61 -3.05
CA LYS A 36 -8.27 2.10 -1.84
C LYS A 36 -7.95 0.99 -0.85
N THR A 37 -8.91 0.09 -0.61
CA THR A 37 -8.74 -1.01 0.34
C THR A 37 -7.63 -1.97 -0.11
N VAL A 38 -7.57 -2.27 -1.40
CA VAL A 38 -6.54 -3.14 -1.98
C VAL A 38 -5.16 -2.49 -1.88
N VAL A 39 -5.03 -1.22 -2.29
CA VAL A 39 -3.76 -0.48 -2.23
C VAL A 39 -3.26 -0.35 -0.78
N ASP A 40 -4.12 0.08 0.15
CA ASP A 40 -3.78 0.19 1.56
C ASP A 40 -3.38 -1.17 2.15
N GLY A 41 -4.03 -2.26 1.72
CA GLY A 41 -3.71 -3.62 2.12
C GLY A 41 -2.32 -4.05 1.65
N PHE A 42 -1.97 -3.80 0.39
CA PHE A 42 -0.65 -4.12 -0.16
C PHE A 42 0.47 -3.33 0.52
N LEU A 43 0.30 -2.02 0.73
CA LEU A 43 1.31 -1.18 1.38
C LEU A 43 1.59 -1.64 2.82
N LYS A 44 0.55 -1.98 3.59
CA LYS A 44 0.71 -2.52 4.95
C LYS A 44 1.43 -3.87 4.97
N MET A 45 1.12 -4.73 4.00
CA MET A 45 1.78 -6.02 3.87
C MET A 45 3.26 -5.85 3.53
N GLU A 46 3.59 -4.97 2.59
CA GLU A 46 4.98 -4.64 2.23
C GLU A 46 5.77 -4.14 3.44
N ASP A 47 5.25 -3.15 4.17
CA ASP A 47 5.89 -2.60 5.37
C ASP A 47 6.14 -3.68 6.43
N SER A 48 5.13 -4.53 6.68
CA SER A 48 5.24 -5.63 7.63
C SER A 48 6.30 -6.66 7.24
N ILE A 49 6.38 -7.00 5.94
CA ILE A 49 7.37 -7.95 5.42
C ILE A 49 8.77 -7.37 5.52
N VAL A 50 8.98 -6.11 5.09
CA VAL A 50 10.29 -5.44 5.11
C VAL A 50 10.77 -5.27 6.56
N SER A 51 9.91 -4.80 7.46
CA SER A 51 10.23 -4.67 8.87
C SER A 51 10.58 -6.02 9.52
N GLY A 52 9.78 -7.07 9.22
CA GLY A 52 10.02 -8.42 9.70
C GLY A 52 11.36 -8.98 9.21
N PHE A 53 11.67 -8.80 7.93
CA PHE A 53 12.95 -9.22 7.34
C PHE A 53 14.13 -8.49 7.99
N ASN A 54 14.06 -7.16 8.12
CA ASN A 54 15.10 -6.37 8.76
C ASN A 54 15.35 -6.84 10.19
N ARG A 55 14.30 -7.10 10.98
CA ARG A 55 14.44 -7.61 12.34
C ARG A 55 15.15 -8.96 12.42
N VAL A 56 14.85 -9.88 11.50
CA VAL A 56 15.53 -11.19 11.44
C VAL A 56 16.98 -11.01 10.99
N SER A 57 17.23 -10.15 9.99
CA SER A 57 18.56 -9.82 9.50
C SER A 57 19.43 -9.22 10.61
N ASP A 58 18.90 -8.25 11.36
CA ASP A 58 19.58 -7.59 12.46
C ASP A 58 19.95 -8.58 13.56
N LYS A 59 19.04 -9.49 13.93
CA LYS A 59 19.34 -10.57 14.89
C LYS A 59 20.42 -11.53 14.38
N CYS A 60 20.47 -11.78 13.08
CA CYS A 60 21.54 -12.60 12.48
C CYS A 60 22.88 -11.87 12.59
N VAL A 61 22.89 -10.58 12.26
CA VAL A 61 24.07 -9.71 12.40
C VAL A 61 24.58 -9.72 13.84
N GLU A 62 23.69 -9.45 14.79
CA GLU A 62 23.98 -9.41 16.22
C GLU A 62 24.59 -10.73 16.71
N LYS A 63 23.96 -11.87 16.41
CA LYS A 63 24.39 -13.17 16.94
C LYS A 63 25.66 -13.72 16.30
N MET A 64 25.86 -13.46 15.01
CA MET A 64 26.89 -14.16 14.23
C MET A 64 28.14 -13.32 14.02
N PHE A 65 28.03 -11.98 14.07
CA PHE A 65 29.10 -11.09 13.63
C PHE A 65 29.44 -9.97 14.60
N SER A 66 28.53 -9.59 15.51
CA SER A 66 28.81 -8.55 16.50
C SER A 66 29.78 -9.03 17.57
N ARG A 67 30.62 -8.10 18.04
CA ARG A 67 31.49 -8.30 19.20
C ARG A 67 30.82 -7.77 20.47
N GLU A 68 31.35 -8.15 21.63
CA GLU A 68 30.85 -7.64 22.90
C GLU A 68 30.89 -6.10 22.93
N GLY A 69 29.74 -5.48 23.22
CA GLY A 69 29.58 -4.03 23.25
C GLY A 69 29.35 -3.35 21.89
N GLU A 70 29.38 -4.07 20.76
CA GLU A 70 29.02 -3.50 19.44
C GLU A 70 27.51 -3.53 19.20
N THR A 71 26.98 -2.45 18.65
CA THR A 71 25.63 -2.39 18.07
C THR A 71 25.57 -3.08 16.71
N VAL A 72 24.36 -3.35 16.21
CA VAL A 72 24.14 -3.95 14.87
C VAL A 72 24.65 -3.00 13.78
N GLU A 73 24.40 -1.70 13.90
CA GLU A 73 24.83 -0.67 12.96
C GLU A 73 26.36 -0.61 12.89
N GLU A 74 27.04 -0.56 14.03
CA GLU A 74 28.51 -0.57 14.10
C GLU A 74 29.09 -1.86 13.49
N THR A 75 28.43 -3.00 13.74
CA THR A 75 28.81 -4.29 13.15
C THR A 75 28.72 -4.25 11.62
N LYS A 76 27.59 -3.76 11.07
CA LYS A 76 27.38 -3.62 9.62
C LYS A 76 28.43 -2.69 9.01
N GLU A 77 28.69 -1.55 9.64
CA GLU A 77 29.68 -0.59 9.17
C GLU A 77 31.09 -1.19 9.17
N ARG A 78 31.48 -1.87 10.26
CA ARG A 78 32.77 -2.56 10.35
C ARG A 78 32.93 -3.62 9.26
N LEU A 79 31.89 -4.41 8.99
CA LEU A 79 31.90 -5.42 7.93
C LEU A 79 32.01 -4.79 6.53
N ALA A 80 31.25 -3.73 6.26
CA ALA A 80 31.31 -3.00 5.00
C ALA A 80 32.70 -2.39 4.77
N ASN A 81 33.27 -1.78 5.80
CA ASN A 81 34.63 -1.23 5.74
C ASN A 81 35.67 -2.33 5.51
N ALA A 82 35.57 -3.46 6.22
CA ALA A 82 36.46 -4.61 6.02
C ALA A 82 36.39 -5.17 4.59
N GLU A 83 35.19 -5.23 3.99
CA GLU A 83 34.99 -5.63 2.60
C GLU A 83 35.66 -4.68 1.62
N LYS A 84 35.44 -3.36 1.77
CA LYS A 84 36.12 -2.33 0.95
C LYS A 84 37.64 -2.45 1.01
N LYS A 85 38.20 -2.69 2.21
CA LYS A 85 39.65 -2.90 2.36
C LYS A 85 40.12 -4.15 1.61
N ARG A 86 39.34 -5.24 1.68
CA ARG A 86 39.66 -6.52 1.05
C ARG A 86 39.59 -6.44 -0.48
N THR A 87 38.64 -5.69 -1.03
CA THR A 87 38.41 -5.61 -2.49
C THR A 87 39.18 -4.47 -3.16
N GLY A 88 39.95 -3.69 -2.40
CA GLY A 88 40.72 -2.56 -2.94
C GLY A 88 39.86 -1.39 -3.41
N ARG A 89 38.57 -1.37 -3.05
CA ARG A 89 37.64 -0.24 -3.24
C ARG A 89 37.81 0.79 -2.11
N MET A 90 39.04 1.26 -1.95
CA MET A 90 39.33 2.45 -1.17
C MET A 90 39.37 3.59 -2.18
N ASP A 91 38.34 4.44 -2.20
CA ASP A 91 38.39 5.71 -2.94
C ASP A 91 39.52 6.59 -2.38
#